data_AF-A0A7V5R1Z7-F1
#
_entry.id   AF-A0A7V5R1Z7-F1
#
_cell.length_a   1.000
_cell.length_b   1.000
_cell.length_c   1.000
_cell.angle_alpha   90.00
_cell.angle_beta   90.00
_cell.angle_gamma   90.00
#
_symmetry.space_group_name_H-M   'P 1'
#
loop_
_entity.id
_entity.type
_entity.pdbx_description
1 polymer ?
#
loop_
_entity_poly.entity_id
_entity_poly.type
_entity_poly.pdbx_seq_one_letter_code
_entity_poly.pdbx_strand_id
1 'polypeptide(L)'
;MLQIPLAFKGPAKQIESLFPEAMVFAAIKLLLSENMVHWQHNKVLETINAVIEDQGKLHKLSLNWPIDPELSIGTCHCDEDKPCVHLCALVIASKAKLDQLPPFTQQLQANRNIQQTLGVWLNQQSHDPYPNMARHRLLYFLDTDEHEKQFSISLHKAYLSKDGRYATKSKLDSSLLQQKPIPKFVSLTDKIILNRLQNSFIIKQHSFTLLKKRDNQLLKNIVQTGRCFWKNCY
;
A
#
# COMPACT_ATOMS: atom_id res chain seq x y z
N MET A 1 -9.67 -15.78 -19.73
CA MET A 1 -10.67 -16.11 -18.69
C MET A 1 -10.14 -15.52 -17.40
N LEU A 2 -10.67 -14.36 -16.97
CA LEU A 2 -10.19 -13.65 -15.78
C LEU A 2 -10.72 -14.36 -14.53
N GLN A 3 -9.86 -15.09 -13.83
CA GLN A 3 -10.11 -15.64 -12.50
C GLN A 3 -9.33 -14.81 -11.48
N ILE A 4 -9.85 -13.64 -11.11
CA ILE A 4 -9.52 -13.06 -9.82
C ILE A 4 -10.86 -12.67 -9.19
N PRO A 5 -11.23 -13.23 -8.03
CA PRO A 5 -12.37 -12.71 -7.32
C PRO A 5 -12.02 -11.30 -6.88
N LEU A 6 -12.81 -10.31 -7.33
CA LEU A 6 -12.96 -9.05 -6.62
C LEU A 6 -13.51 -9.38 -5.23
N ALA A 7 -12.66 -9.86 -4.33
CA ALA A 7 -12.96 -9.95 -2.93
C ALA A 7 -12.93 -8.52 -2.41
N PHE A 8 -14.07 -7.82 -2.58
CA PHE A 8 -14.42 -6.66 -1.80
C PHE A 8 -14.36 -7.07 -0.33
N LYS A 9 -13.19 -6.93 0.30
CA LYS A 9 -13.14 -6.69 1.74
C LYS A 9 -13.63 -5.26 1.98
N GLY A 10 -14.91 -5.02 1.72
CA GLY A 10 -15.58 -3.96 2.46
C GLY A 10 -15.48 -4.32 3.94
N PRO A 11 -15.21 -3.37 4.85
CA PRO A 11 -15.35 -3.66 6.27
C PRO A 11 -16.77 -4.20 6.47
N ALA A 12 -16.84 -5.45 6.91
CA ALA A 12 -18.10 -6.16 7.04
C ALA A 12 -19.06 -5.31 7.90
N LYS A 13 -20.26 -5.03 7.37
CA LYS A 13 -21.46 -4.59 8.10
C LYS A 13 -21.59 -3.11 8.54
N GLN A 14 -20.84 -2.14 8.04
CA GLN A 14 -20.95 -0.77 8.59
C GLN A 14 -22.17 0.06 8.17
N ILE A 15 -22.57 0.08 6.89
CA ILE A 15 -23.69 0.97 6.47
C ILE A 15 -25.04 0.35 6.81
N GLU A 16 -25.19 -0.96 6.62
CA GLU A 16 -26.39 -1.74 6.94
C GLU A 16 -26.70 -1.77 8.44
N SER A 17 -25.68 -1.60 9.31
CA SER A 17 -25.91 -1.44 10.76
C SER A 17 -26.39 -0.04 11.15
N LEU A 18 -26.18 0.97 10.30
CA LEU A 18 -26.49 2.37 10.57
C LEU A 18 -27.81 2.82 9.95
N PHE A 19 -28.22 2.20 8.84
CA PHE A 19 -29.40 2.59 8.08
C PHE A 19 -30.19 1.38 7.60
N PRO A 20 -31.53 1.43 7.61
CA PRO A 20 -32.37 0.36 7.06
C PRO A 20 -32.19 0.27 5.53
N GLU A 21 -32.33 -0.94 4.99
CA GLU A 21 -32.10 -1.24 3.56
C GLU A 21 -32.92 -0.34 2.61
N ALA A 22 -34.18 -0.08 2.95
CA ALA A 22 -35.04 0.81 2.17
C ALA A 22 -34.46 2.24 2.04
N MET A 23 -33.83 2.74 3.11
CA MET A 23 -33.19 4.06 3.12
C MET A 23 -31.88 4.05 2.34
N VAL A 24 -31.09 2.99 2.44
CA VAL A 24 -29.87 2.81 1.63
C VAL A 24 -30.22 2.83 0.14
N PHE A 25 -31.28 2.11 -0.26
CA PHE A 25 -31.74 2.09 -1.64
C PHE A 25 -32.20 3.46 -2.14
N ALA A 26 -32.98 4.20 -1.33
CA ALA A 26 -33.41 5.56 -1.65
C ALA A 26 -32.21 6.53 -1.76
N ALA A 27 -31.24 6.42 -0.86
CA ALA A 27 -30.02 7.21 -0.87
C ALA A 27 -29.16 6.95 -2.12
N ILE A 28 -29.04 5.69 -2.55
CA ILE A 28 -28.34 5.35 -3.79
C ILE A 28 -29.04 5.98 -5.00
N LYS A 29 -30.38 5.93 -5.07
CA LYS A 29 -31.13 6.61 -6.15
C LYS A 29 -30.85 8.10 -6.19
N LEU A 30 -30.81 8.74 -5.01
CA LEU A 30 -30.50 10.17 -4.89
C LEU A 30 -29.05 10.50 -5.31
N LEU A 31 -28.09 9.61 -5.07
CA LEU A 31 -26.71 9.79 -5.52
C LEU A 31 -26.56 9.58 -7.04
N LEU A 32 -27.32 8.64 -7.62
CA LEU A 32 -27.30 8.35 -9.06
C LEU A 32 -27.90 9.47 -9.90
N SER A 33 -28.75 10.33 -9.33
CA SER A 33 -29.24 11.54 -10.01
C SER A 33 -28.23 12.70 -10.01
N GLU A 34 -26.99 12.48 -9.56
CA GLU A 34 -25.91 13.48 -9.51
C GLU A 34 -26.22 14.73 -8.66
N ASN A 35 -27.14 14.58 -7.71
CA ASN A 35 -27.68 15.65 -6.89
C ASN A 35 -26.73 16.18 -5.79
N MET A 36 -25.49 15.70 -5.73
CA MET A 36 -24.50 16.16 -4.74
C MET A 36 -23.75 17.37 -5.27
N VAL A 37 -24.25 18.56 -4.96
CA VAL A 37 -23.70 19.84 -5.42
C VAL A 37 -22.32 20.13 -4.81
N HIS A 38 -22.15 19.84 -3.52
CA HIS A 38 -20.90 20.11 -2.82
C HIS A 38 -20.56 19.01 -1.82
N TRP A 39 -19.27 18.71 -1.71
CA TRP A 39 -18.73 17.80 -0.71
C TRP A 39 -17.33 18.24 -0.32
N GLN A 40 -17.09 18.35 0.98
CA GLN A 40 -15.79 18.73 1.53
C GLN A 40 -15.51 17.95 2.81
N HIS A 41 -14.33 17.35 2.89
CA HIS A 41 -13.84 16.70 4.10
C HIS A 41 -12.78 17.56 4.79
N ASN A 42 -13.07 18.02 6.00
CA ASN A 42 -12.10 18.68 6.86
C ASN A 42 -11.41 17.63 7.75
N LYS A 43 -10.23 17.20 7.33
CA LYS A 43 -9.44 16.18 8.04
C LYS A 43 -9.02 16.58 9.45
N VAL A 44 -8.87 17.88 9.73
CA VAL A 44 -8.41 18.36 11.05
C VAL A 44 -9.53 18.25 12.07
N LEU A 45 -10.76 18.53 11.65
CA LEU A 45 -11.94 18.48 12.51
C LEU A 45 -12.68 17.15 12.41
N GLU A 46 -12.20 16.21 11.58
CA GLU A 46 -12.87 14.92 11.34
C GLU A 46 -14.36 15.09 10.95
N THR A 47 -14.65 16.14 10.18
CA THR A 47 -16.01 16.49 9.75
C THR A 47 -16.12 16.55 8.23
N ILE A 48 -17.25 16.06 7.73
CA ILE A 48 -17.60 16.10 6.32
C ILE A 48 -18.85 16.95 6.17
N ASN A 49 -18.74 17.98 5.33
CA ASN A 49 -19.85 18.86 5.01
C ASN A 49 -20.24 18.65 3.55
N ALA A 50 -21.54 18.65 3.28
CA ALA A 50 -22.05 18.51 1.93
C ALA A 50 -23.34 19.30 1.73
N VAL A 51 -23.63 19.55 0.45
CA VAL A 51 -24.91 20.10 0.01
C VAL A 51 -25.49 19.14 -1.03
N ILE A 52 -26.70 18.65 -0.76
CA ILE A 52 -27.44 17.79 -1.67
C ILE A 52 -28.71 18.52 -2.12
N GLU A 53 -29.00 18.47 -3.41
CA GLU A 53 -30.24 18.97 -3.99
C GLU A 53 -31.28 17.84 -4.07
N ASP A 54 -32.44 18.03 -3.47
CA ASP A 54 -33.53 17.06 -3.57
C ASP A 54 -34.84 17.79 -3.89
N GLN A 55 -35.48 17.39 -4.98
CA GLN A 55 -36.72 18.02 -5.49
C GLN A 55 -36.63 19.56 -5.61
N GLY A 56 -35.48 20.09 -6.00
CA GLY A 56 -35.24 21.53 -6.15
C GLY A 56 -34.99 22.29 -4.83
N LYS A 57 -34.81 21.59 -3.71
CA LYS A 57 -34.40 22.16 -2.42
C LYS A 57 -32.97 21.76 -2.09
N LEU A 58 -32.19 22.71 -1.55
CA LEU A 58 -30.82 22.47 -1.12
C LEU A 58 -30.77 22.11 0.37
N HIS A 59 -30.27 20.93 0.68
CA HIS A 59 -30.10 20.42 2.03
C HIS A 59 -28.62 20.48 2.43
N LYS A 60 -28.32 21.22 3.50
CA LYS A 60 -26.98 21.29 4.10
C LYS A 60 -26.81 20.17 5.13
N LEU A 61 -25.72 19.43 4.99
CA LEU A 61 -25.42 18.22 5.74
C LEU A 61 -24.06 18.35 6.41
N SER A 62 -23.94 17.83 7.63
CA SER A 62 -22.68 17.66 8.33
C SER A 62 -22.62 16.29 8.97
N LEU A 63 -21.49 15.61 8.84
CA LEU A 63 -21.25 14.24 9.30
C LEU A 63 -19.90 14.20 10.02
N ASN A 64 -19.81 13.49 11.14
CA ASN A 64 -18.53 13.18 11.78
C ASN A 64 -17.93 11.92 11.15
N TRP A 65 -16.63 11.93 10.86
CA TRP A 65 -15.93 10.80 10.26
C TRP A 65 -14.57 10.56 10.92
N PRO A 66 -14.30 9.38 11.50
CA PRO A 66 -15.06 8.12 11.36
C PRO A 66 -16.40 8.11 12.10
N ILE A 67 -17.35 7.31 11.61
CA ILE A 67 -18.68 7.19 12.23
C ILE A 67 -18.57 6.35 13.49
N ASP A 68 -18.99 6.93 14.61
CA ASP A 68 -19.18 6.24 15.88
C ASP A 68 -20.68 5.92 16.07
N PRO A 69 -21.07 4.64 16.21
CA PRO A 69 -22.47 4.25 16.40
C PRO A 69 -23.09 4.74 17.72
N GLU A 70 -22.28 5.12 18.72
CA GLU A 70 -22.78 5.66 20.00
C GLU A 70 -23.11 7.15 19.91
N LEU A 71 -22.59 7.86 18.91
CA LEU A 71 -22.80 9.28 18.69
C LEU A 71 -23.80 9.53 17.55
N SER A 72 -24.44 10.70 17.57
CA SER A 72 -25.28 11.12 16.44
C SER A 72 -24.45 11.15 15.16
N ILE A 73 -24.85 10.36 14.16
CA ILE A 73 -24.17 10.21 12.87
C ILE A 73 -23.84 11.59 12.26
N GLY A 74 -24.80 12.50 12.27
CA GLY A 74 -24.63 13.85 11.73
C GLY A 74 -25.89 14.70 11.82
N THR A 75 -25.84 15.88 11.21
CA THR A 75 -26.95 16.83 11.13
C THR A 75 -27.37 17.06 9.69
N CYS A 76 -28.69 17.06 9.47
CA CYS A 76 -29.34 17.49 8.23
C CYS A 76 -30.36 18.59 8.55
N HIS A 77 -30.56 19.49 7.58
CA HIS A 77 -31.56 20.56 7.58
C HIS A 77 -32.86 20.17 6.84
N CYS A 78 -33.15 18.86 6.70
CA CYS A 78 -34.46 18.41 6.22
C CYS A 78 -35.46 18.35 7.39
N ASP A 79 -36.75 18.33 7.05
CA ASP A 79 -37.85 18.21 8.01
C ASP A 79 -38.16 16.75 8.39
N GLU A 80 -37.42 15.77 7.83
CA GLU A 80 -37.59 14.35 8.13
C GLU A 80 -36.96 13.91 9.47
N ASP A 81 -37.48 12.82 10.02
CA ASP A 81 -36.90 12.15 11.18
C ASP A 81 -35.47 11.68 10.88
N LYS A 82 -34.57 11.84 11.87
CA LYS A 82 -33.16 11.47 11.74
C LYS A 82 -32.95 10.04 12.25
N PRO A 83 -32.17 9.20 11.56
CA PRO A 83 -31.41 9.48 10.32
C PRO A 83 -32.31 9.59 9.07
N CYS A 84 -32.04 10.59 8.21
CA CYS A 84 -32.76 10.78 6.96
C CYS A 84 -32.02 10.22 5.74
N VAL A 85 -32.70 10.18 4.58
CA VAL A 85 -32.14 9.68 3.31
C VAL A 85 -30.89 10.47 2.89
N HIS A 86 -30.87 11.80 3.11
CA HIS A 86 -29.73 12.65 2.75
C HIS A 86 -28.47 12.35 3.56
N LEU A 87 -28.62 12.02 4.86
CA LEU A 87 -27.48 11.60 5.70
C LEU A 87 -26.93 10.26 5.24
N CYS A 88 -27.80 9.31 4.91
CA CYS A 88 -27.39 8.03 4.33
C CYS A 88 -26.64 8.23 3.02
N ALA A 89 -27.13 9.10 2.13
CA ALA A 89 -26.46 9.46 0.88
C ALA A 89 -25.08 10.08 1.13
N LEU A 90 -24.95 10.96 2.12
CA LEU A 90 -23.66 11.54 2.49
C LEU A 90 -22.68 10.48 3.01
N VAL A 91 -23.13 9.54 3.85
CA VAL A 91 -22.29 8.44 4.35
C VAL A 91 -21.79 7.58 3.21
N ILE A 92 -22.67 7.17 2.29
CA ILE A 92 -22.32 6.34 1.12
C ILE A 92 -21.30 7.08 0.24
N ALA A 93 -21.56 8.34 -0.11
CA ALA A 93 -20.68 9.12 -0.96
C ALA A 93 -19.33 9.39 -0.29
N SER A 94 -19.32 9.69 1.00
CA SER A 94 -18.09 9.92 1.76
C SER A 94 -17.25 8.66 1.84
N LYS A 95 -17.88 7.52 2.13
CA LYS A 95 -17.20 6.21 2.10
C LYS A 95 -16.63 5.93 0.72
N ALA A 96 -17.41 6.13 -0.34
CA ALA A 96 -16.96 5.90 -1.71
C ALA A 96 -15.78 6.79 -2.11
N LYS A 97 -15.74 8.06 -1.66
CA LYS A 97 -14.65 9.00 -1.94
C LYS A 97 -13.40 8.78 -1.09
N LEU A 98 -13.57 8.43 0.18
CA LEU A 98 -12.45 8.24 1.13
C LEU A 98 -11.82 6.85 1.01
N ASP A 99 -12.65 5.81 0.79
CA ASP A 99 -12.20 4.44 0.56
C ASP A 99 -12.01 4.16 -0.95
N GLN A 100 -11.97 5.19 -1.80
CA GLN A 100 -11.72 5.02 -3.22
C GLN A 100 -10.34 4.40 -3.40
N LEU A 101 -10.30 3.12 -3.79
CA LEU A 101 -9.07 2.51 -4.25
C LEU A 101 -8.57 3.34 -5.45
N PRO A 102 -7.27 3.69 -5.51
CA PRO A 102 -6.74 4.43 -6.63
C PRO A 102 -7.11 3.71 -7.94
N PRO A 103 -7.50 4.45 -8.99
CA PRO A 103 -7.98 3.84 -10.23
C PRO A 103 -6.96 2.84 -10.76
N PHE A 104 -7.44 1.74 -11.34
CA PHE A 104 -6.63 0.62 -11.85
C PHE A 104 -5.49 1.06 -12.79
N THR A 105 -5.65 2.19 -13.49
CA THR A 105 -4.60 2.84 -14.30
C THR A 105 -3.42 3.36 -13.48
N GLN A 106 -3.62 3.81 -12.24
CA GLN A 106 -2.54 4.15 -11.30
C GLN A 106 -1.88 2.90 -10.72
N GLN A 107 -2.60 1.79 -10.57
CA GLN A 107 -2.02 0.49 -10.19
C GLN A 107 -1.16 -0.11 -11.32
N LEU A 108 -1.57 0.06 -12.59
CA LEU A 108 -0.76 -0.25 -13.76
C LEU A 108 0.45 0.69 -13.94
N GLN A 109 0.35 1.95 -13.51
CA GLN A 109 1.50 2.87 -13.45
C GLN A 109 2.43 2.61 -12.25
N ALA A 110 1.94 2.06 -11.14
CA ALA A 110 2.76 1.62 -10.01
C ALA A 110 3.73 0.50 -10.42
N ASN A 111 3.25 -0.43 -11.27
CA ASN A 111 4.10 -1.42 -11.94
C ASN A 111 5.18 -0.78 -12.85
N ARG A 112 4.91 0.39 -13.45
CA ARG A 112 5.90 1.11 -14.28
C ARG A 112 6.94 1.88 -13.48
N ASN A 113 6.79 2.01 -12.16
CA ASN A 113 7.74 2.76 -11.36
C ASN A 113 8.19 2.00 -10.11
N ILE A 114 8.62 0.75 -10.32
CA ILE A 114 9.39 -0.05 -9.34
C ILE A 114 10.43 0.83 -8.61
N GLN A 115 11.05 1.81 -9.30
CA GLN A 115 11.98 2.75 -8.68
C GLN A 115 11.34 3.74 -7.70
N GLN A 116 10.17 4.31 -8.02
CA GLN A 116 9.42 5.16 -7.08
C GLN A 116 8.89 4.36 -5.90
N THR A 117 8.32 3.18 -6.15
CA THR A 117 7.84 2.27 -5.11
C THR A 117 8.97 1.84 -4.19
N LEU A 118 10.11 1.44 -4.75
CA LEU A 118 11.31 1.13 -3.99
C LEU A 118 11.77 2.33 -3.14
N GLY A 119 11.71 3.54 -3.69
CA GLY A 119 12.04 4.76 -2.97
C GLY A 119 11.13 5.03 -1.77
N VAL A 120 9.81 4.89 -1.96
CA VAL A 120 8.83 5.03 -0.87
C VAL A 120 9.03 3.95 0.19
N TRP A 121 9.18 2.70 -0.22
CA TRP A 121 9.37 1.56 0.69
C TRP A 121 10.68 1.68 1.49
N LEU A 122 11.77 2.13 0.86
CA LEU A 122 13.03 2.38 1.56
C LEU A 122 12.93 3.51 2.59
N ASN A 123 12.16 4.56 2.28
CA ASN A 123 11.96 5.69 3.20
C ASN A 123 11.06 5.35 4.40
N GLN A 124 10.26 4.30 4.30
CA GLN A 124 9.41 3.80 5.39
C GLN A 124 10.15 2.80 6.31
N GLN A 125 11.38 2.42 5.98
CA GLN A 125 12.16 1.52 6.83
C GLN A 125 12.48 2.19 8.16
N SER A 126 12.00 1.60 9.26
CA SER A 126 12.29 2.07 10.62
C SER A 126 13.71 1.71 11.09
N HIS A 127 14.36 0.75 10.44
CA HIS A 127 15.65 0.21 10.85
C HIS A 127 16.66 0.19 9.69
N ASP A 128 17.61 1.13 9.73
CA ASP A 128 18.74 1.20 8.81
C ASP A 128 20.05 0.88 9.55
N PRO A 129 20.67 -0.31 9.38
CA PRO A 129 21.83 -0.73 10.16
C PRO A 129 23.15 -0.06 9.75
N TYR A 130 23.13 0.85 8.77
CA TYR A 130 24.32 1.53 8.29
C TYR A 130 24.42 2.92 8.92
N PRO A 131 25.64 3.44 9.15
CA PRO A 131 25.81 4.80 9.65
C PRO A 131 25.21 5.82 8.67
N ASN A 132 24.69 6.94 9.18
CA ASN A 132 24.07 8.01 8.39
C ASN A 132 24.95 8.51 7.21
N MET A 133 26.28 8.42 7.36
CA MET A 133 27.23 8.81 6.31
C MET A 133 27.33 7.81 5.15
N ALA A 134 26.96 6.55 5.35
CA ALA A 134 26.93 5.57 4.28
C ALA A 134 25.75 5.88 3.36
N ARG A 135 26.02 6.13 2.08
CA ARG A 135 24.97 6.38 1.08
C ARG A 135 24.64 5.19 0.21
N HIS A 136 25.33 4.07 0.41
CA HIS A 136 25.08 2.85 -0.35
C HIS A 136 24.41 1.80 0.52
N ARG A 137 23.50 1.04 -0.08
CA ARG A 137 22.78 -0.07 0.58
C ARG A 137 22.80 -1.29 -0.33
N LEU A 138 22.89 -2.48 0.27
CA LEU A 138 22.63 -3.75 -0.41
C LEU A 138 21.14 -4.07 -0.27
N LEU A 139 20.48 -4.35 -1.40
CA LEU A 139 19.07 -4.70 -1.48
C LEU A 139 18.91 -6.09 -2.10
N TYR A 140 17.86 -6.78 -1.68
CA TYR A 140 17.45 -8.07 -2.21
C TYR A 140 16.08 -7.90 -2.87
N PHE A 141 15.97 -8.18 -4.16
CA PHE A 141 14.67 -8.15 -4.84
C PHE A 141 14.14 -9.56 -4.94
N LEU A 142 12.99 -9.80 -4.32
CA LEU A 142 12.26 -11.05 -4.40
C LEU A 142 11.25 -10.97 -5.56
N ASP A 143 11.34 -11.93 -6.45
CA ASP A 143 10.49 -12.07 -7.63
C ASP A 143 9.92 -13.49 -7.67
N THR A 144 8.78 -13.68 -8.33
CA THR A 144 8.22 -15.02 -8.54
C THR A 144 8.08 -15.29 -10.02
N ASP A 145 8.69 -16.39 -10.46
CA ASP A 145 8.43 -16.92 -11.79
C ASP A 145 7.07 -17.63 -11.76
N GLU A 146 6.08 -17.06 -12.44
CA GLU A 146 4.72 -17.63 -12.51
C GLU A 146 4.68 -18.98 -13.24
N HIS A 147 5.60 -19.22 -14.18
CA HIS A 147 5.64 -20.46 -14.95
C HIS A 147 6.21 -21.61 -14.12
N GLU A 148 7.31 -21.36 -13.41
CA GLU A 148 7.98 -22.40 -12.63
C GLU A 148 7.51 -22.48 -11.16
N LYS A 149 6.70 -21.50 -10.71
CA LYS A 149 6.29 -21.33 -9.29
C LYS A 149 7.48 -21.29 -8.34
N GLN A 150 8.58 -20.70 -8.80
CA GLN A 150 9.82 -20.57 -8.04
C GLN A 150 10.05 -19.11 -7.66
N PHE A 151 10.67 -18.91 -6.50
CA PHE A 151 11.09 -17.59 -6.05
C PHE A 151 12.51 -17.34 -6.53
N SER A 152 12.76 -16.20 -7.16
CA SER A 152 14.11 -15.75 -7.48
C SER A 152 14.47 -14.52 -6.64
N ILE A 153 15.73 -14.43 -6.25
CA ILE A 153 16.28 -13.27 -5.55
C ILE A 153 17.39 -12.68 -6.39
N SER A 154 17.36 -11.35 -6.61
CA SER A 154 18.48 -10.61 -7.19
C SER A 154 19.09 -9.60 -6.23
N LEU A 155 20.42 -9.43 -6.29
CA LEU A 155 21.15 -8.50 -5.43
C LEU A 155 21.38 -7.17 -6.16
N HIS A 156 21.07 -6.07 -5.49
CA HIS A 156 21.16 -4.72 -6.07
C HIS A 156 21.85 -3.74 -5.12
N LYS A 157 22.64 -2.84 -5.71
CA LYS A 157 23.19 -1.68 -5.03
C LYS A 157 22.21 -0.52 -5.15
N ALA A 158 21.76 0.03 -4.02
CA ALA A 158 21.07 1.31 -3.99
C ALA A 158 21.98 2.44 -3.52
N TYR A 159 21.68 3.65 -3.98
CA TYR A 159 22.30 4.89 -3.57
C TYR A 159 21.25 5.84 -3.00
N LEU A 160 21.50 6.37 -1.81
CA LEU A 160 20.74 7.43 -1.17
C LEU A 160 21.34 8.78 -1.58
N SER A 161 20.57 9.60 -2.28
CA SER A 161 20.97 10.96 -2.66
C SER A 161 21.01 11.89 -1.43
N LYS A 162 21.60 13.07 -1.61
CA LYS A 162 21.59 14.12 -0.57
C LYS A 162 20.16 14.56 -0.21
N ASP A 163 19.25 14.47 -1.19
CA ASP A 163 17.84 14.85 -1.04
C ASP A 163 16.97 13.70 -0.49
N GLY A 164 17.59 12.63 0.03
CA GLY A 164 16.87 11.49 0.61
C GLY A 164 16.18 10.59 -0.42
N ARG A 165 16.55 10.68 -1.72
CA ARG A 165 15.96 9.85 -2.77
C ARG A 165 16.85 8.64 -3.06
N TYR A 166 16.24 7.46 -3.10
CA TYR A 166 16.93 6.23 -3.47
C TYR A 166 16.95 6.01 -4.98
N ALA A 167 18.11 5.60 -5.50
CA ALA A 167 18.29 5.17 -6.88
C ALA A 167 19.02 3.82 -6.94
N THR A 168 18.50 2.88 -7.71
CA THR A 168 19.19 1.61 -7.97
C THR A 168 20.34 1.87 -8.94
N LYS A 169 21.58 1.61 -8.52
CA LYS A 169 22.78 1.93 -9.33
C LYS A 169 23.29 0.76 -10.16
N SER A 170 23.37 -0.44 -9.58
CA SER A 170 24.00 -1.57 -10.25
C SER A 170 23.52 -2.89 -9.69
N LYS A 171 23.54 -3.93 -10.52
CA LYS A 171 23.45 -5.32 -10.07
C LYS A 171 24.71 -5.66 -9.27
N LEU A 172 24.55 -6.47 -8.24
CA LEU A 172 25.63 -6.99 -7.40
C LEU A 172 25.64 -8.51 -7.48
N ASP A 173 26.75 -9.13 -7.12
CA ASP A 173 26.87 -10.58 -7.07
C ASP A 173 27.52 -11.03 -5.75
N SER A 174 27.60 -12.34 -5.55
CA SER A 174 28.20 -12.95 -4.36
C SER A 174 29.73 -12.79 -4.27
N SER A 175 30.40 -12.20 -5.27
CA SER A 175 31.84 -11.91 -5.23
C SER A 175 32.19 -10.73 -4.33
N LEU A 176 31.20 -9.96 -3.86
CA LEU A 176 31.39 -8.87 -2.88
C LEU A 176 32.20 -9.26 -1.65
N LEU A 177 32.10 -10.52 -1.20
CA LEU A 177 32.88 -11.04 -0.06
C LEU A 177 34.37 -11.18 -0.35
N GLN A 178 34.76 -11.31 -1.63
CA GLN A 178 36.15 -11.49 -2.04
C GLN A 178 36.89 -10.14 -2.14
N GLN A 179 36.17 -9.02 -2.14
CA GLN A 179 36.75 -7.68 -2.20
C GLN A 179 37.47 -7.35 -0.89
N LYS A 180 38.74 -6.90 -1.00
CA LYS A 180 39.53 -6.39 0.13
C LYS A 180 39.93 -4.94 -0.15
N PRO A 181 39.43 -3.96 0.62
CA PRO A 181 38.53 -4.08 1.78
C PRO A 181 37.07 -4.37 1.39
N ILE A 182 36.33 -5.07 2.26
CA ILE A 182 34.89 -5.30 2.08
C ILE A 182 34.17 -3.95 2.08
N PRO A 183 33.24 -3.70 1.14
CA PRO A 183 32.53 -2.43 1.09
C PRO A 183 31.74 -2.13 2.38
N LYS A 184 31.77 -0.87 2.82
CA LYS A 184 31.10 -0.41 4.05
C LYS A 184 29.57 -0.56 4.03
N PHE A 185 28.98 -0.77 2.85
CA PHE A 185 27.55 -1.01 2.67
C PHE A 185 27.15 -2.48 2.76
N VAL A 186 28.05 -3.35 3.23
CA VAL A 186 27.77 -4.76 3.52
C VAL A 186 27.72 -4.94 5.04
N SER A 187 26.53 -5.17 5.58
CA SER A 187 26.31 -5.39 7.02
C SER A 187 26.78 -6.78 7.45
N LEU A 188 26.83 -7.04 8.76
CA LEU A 188 27.20 -8.37 9.29
C LEU A 188 26.20 -9.46 8.83
N THR A 189 24.91 -9.16 8.83
CA THR A 189 23.87 -10.06 8.32
C THR A 189 24.06 -10.34 6.82
N ASP A 190 24.43 -9.33 6.04
CA ASP A 190 24.72 -9.51 4.61
C ASP A 190 25.93 -10.44 4.41
N LYS A 191 26.98 -10.33 5.25
CA LYS A 191 28.12 -11.25 5.18
C LYS A 191 27.69 -12.70 5.42
N ILE A 192 26.79 -12.95 6.37
CA ILE A 192 26.25 -14.29 6.65
C ILE A 192 25.47 -14.82 5.43
N ILE A 193 24.62 -13.97 4.83
CA ILE A 193 23.84 -14.31 3.62
C ILE A 193 24.79 -14.64 2.46
N LEU A 194 25.75 -13.77 2.17
CA LEU A 194 26.70 -13.96 1.07
C LEU A 194 27.58 -15.20 1.28
N ASN A 195 27.99 -15.52 2.51
CA ASN A 195 28.76 -16.73 2.81
C ASN A 195 27.93 -17.99 2.55
N ARG A 196 26.65 -17.98 2.91
CA ARG A 196 25.75 -19.11 2.62
C ARG A 196 25.51 -19.30 1.12
N LEU A 197 25.43 -18.21 0.35
CA LEU A 197 25.37 -18.28 -1.10
C LEU A 197 26.63 -18.95 -1.68
N GLN A 198 27.82 -18.55 -1.21
CA GLN A 198 29.07 -19.19 -1.63
C GLN A 198 29.12 -20.68 -1.26
N ASN A 199 28.71 -21.05 -0.04
CA ASN A 199 28.64 -22.45 0.40
C ASN A 199 27.63 -23.28 -0.41
N SER A 200 26.63 -22.64 -1.00
CA SER A 200 25.63 -23.27 -1.87
C SER A 200 26.04 -23.30 -3.35
N PHE A 201 27.31 -22.99 -3.64
CA PHE A 201 27.89 -22.86 -4.99
C PHE A 201 27.25 -21.78 -5.88
N ILE A 202 26.54 -20.82 -5.27
CA ILE A 202 25.97 -19.65 -5.96
C ILE A 202 27.06 -18.56 -5.99
N ILE A 203 28.02 -18.70 -6.89
CA ILE A 203 29.21 -17.84 -6.98
C ILE A 203 29.10 -16.96 -8.23
N LYS A 204 29.41 -15.65 -8.10
CA LYS A 204 29.36 -14.65 -9.20
C LYS A 204 27.99 -14.54 -9.89
N GLN A 205 26.93 -14.94 -9.22
CA GLN A 205 25.57 -14.80 -9.71
C GLN A 205 24.90 -13.59 -9.07
N HIS A 206 24.27 -12.76 -9.91
CA HIS A 206 23.52 -11.60 -9.48
C HIS A 206 22.08 -11.93 -9.07
N SER A 207 21.56 -13.04 -9.58
CA SER A 207 20.27 -13.60 -9.25
C SER A 207 20.41 -15.09 -8.99
N PHE A 208 19.58 -15.61 -8.09
CA PHE A 208 19.55 -17.03 -7.76
C PHE A 208 18.13 -17.47 -7.42
N THR A 209 17.82 -18.73 -7.69
CA THR A 209 16.50 -19.30 -7.44
C THR A 209 16.48 -20.04 -6.10
N LEU A 210 15.43 -19.81 -5.32
CA LEU A 210 15.24 -20.42 -4.01
C LEU A 210 14.60 -21.79 -4.17
N LEU A 211 15.29 -22.82 -3.68
CA LEU A 211 14.75 -24.18 -3.61
C LEU A 211 14.10 -24.41 -2.24
N LYS A 212 12.79 -24.72 -2.22
CA LYS A 212 11.95 -24.88 -1.01
C LYS A 212 12.56 -25.75 0.10
N LYS A 213 13.40 -26.73 -0.24
CA LYS A 213 14.00 -27.66 0.75
C LYS A 213 15.31 -27.16 1.35
N ARG A 214 16.09 -26.37 0.60
CA ARG A 214 17.45 -25.93 1.00
C ARG A 214 17.45 -24.51 1.55
N ASP A 215 16.66 -23.62 0.95
CA ASP A 215 16.91 -22.18 1.06
C ASP A 215 15.95 -21.44 2.01
N ASN A 216 15.14 -22.15 2.80
CA ASN A 216 14.19 -21.52 3.74
C ASN A 216 14.90 -20.62 4.77
N GLN A 217 16.02 -21.10 5.32
CA GLN A 217 16.79 -20.31 6.28
C GLN A 217 17.52 -19.13 5.62
N LEU A 218 17.88 -19.26 4.33
CA LEU A 218 18.46 -18.17 3.55
C LEU A 218 17.42 -17.07 3.30
N LEU A 219 16.22 -17.44 2.86
CA LEU A 219 15.10 -16.52 2.66
C LEU A 219 14.73 -15.82 3.98
N LYS A 220 14.62 -16.57 5.09
CA LYS A 220 14.36 -15.99 6.41
C LYS A 220 15.40 -14.94 6.78
N ASN A 221 16.68 -15.25 6.62
CA ASN A 221 17.76 -14.30 6.88
C ASN A 221 17.66 -13.05 5.98
N ILE A 222 17.31 -13.21 4.71
CA ILE A 222 17.15 -12.11 3.76
C ILE A 222 15.97 -11.21 4.16
N VAL A 223 14.81 -11.77 4.50
CA VAL A 223 13.63 -11.01 4.95
C VAL A 223 13.92 -10.27 6.25
N GLN A 224 14.62 -10.92 7.20
CA GLN A 224 15.03 -10.32 8.47
C GLN A 224 15.97 -9.12 8.32
N THR A 225 16.58 -8.92 7.14
CA THR A 225 17.39 -7.71 6.91
C THR A 225 16.55 -6.43 6.87
N GLY A 226 15.23 -6.52 6.65
CA GLY A 226 14.37 -5.39 6.31
C GLY A 226 14.63 -4.81 4.92
N ARG A 227 15.57 -5.40 4.16
CA ARG A 227 16.05 -4.91 2.85
C ARG A 227 15.65 -5.82 1.69
N CYS A 228 14.62 -6.65 1.91
CA CYS A 228 14.03 -7.52 0.90
C CYS A 228 12.78 -6.85 0.31
N PHE A 229 12.90 -6.37 -0.93
CA PHE A 229 11.80 -5.76 -1.67
C PHE A 229 11.11 -6.83 -2.52
N TRP A 230 9.82 -7.07 -2.27
CA TRP A 230 9.04 -8.05 -3.04
C TRP A 230 8.33 -7.36 -4.20
N LYS A 231 8.79 -7.64 -5.44
CA LYS A 231 8.26 -6.98 -6.64
C LYS A 231 6.77 -7.22 -6.87
N ASN A 232 6.25 -8.39 -6.54
CA ASN A 232 4.86 -8.75 -6.86
C ASN A 232 3.84 -8.29 -5.81
N CYS A 233 4.30 -7.72 -4.69
CA CYS A 233 3.42 -7.13 -3.68
C CYS A 233 3.14 -5.64 -3.90
N TYR A 234 3.75 -5.00 -4.89
CA TYR A 234 3.64 -3.57 -5.16
C TYR A 234 3.52 -3.28 -6.65
#